data_AF-A0A210W809-F1
#
_entry.id   AF-A0A210W809-F1
#
_cell.length_a   1.000
_cell.length_b   1.000
_cell.length_c   1.000
_cell.angle_alpha   90.00
_cell.angle_beta   90.00
_cell.angle_gamma   90.00
#
_symmetry.space_group_name_H-M   'P 1'
#
loop_
_entity.id
_entity.type
_entity.pdbx_description
1 polymer ?
#
loop_
_entity_poly.entity_id
_entity_poly.type
_entity_poly.pdbx_seq_one_letter_code
_entity_poly.pdbx_strand_id
1 'polypeptide(L)'
;MTTSPIKPTIGRRVWFRPSAQFLERNPTVTQLGPLQPMDAGIVYVHHDHMVNLAVCDHVGRTHMVPSVPLLAGQWEPSDGDYMVCEWMPYQKGQAAKTEAAPGAIEFKSYADGTVATGPGPLPEASPAEQSIEAEIQAKGKTAARVTPDDIQREIVEETYFTAAEGRHGHSHKNHGFDYDEPADSPLNLLTFCVLRLRNGFTVTGESACASPENFDAAIGRRIARENAVQKIWPLLGFRLRDKLAGINDPSKAEQVLEEVLSVVQHFLPPDGGTVHEAMDKIIGLVDPWPLSSRPAGA
;
A
#
# COMPACT_ATOMS: atom_id res chain seq x y z
N MET A 1 12.07 10.91 -21.49
CA MET A 1 11.81 9.47 -21.33
C MET A 1 10.62 9.12 -22.20
N THR A 2 10.84 8.44 -23.30
CA THR A 2 9.80 7.94 -24.21
C THR A 2 9.14 6.72 -23.55
N THR A 3 7.97 6.91 -22.94
CA THR A 3 7.10 5.80 -22.50
C THR A 3 6.75 4.93 -23.70
N SER A 4 6.84 3.60 -23.56
CA SER A 4 6.49 2.73 -24.70
C SER A 4 5.00 2.85 -24.99
N PRO A 5 4.59 2.89 -26.27
CA PRO A 5 3.21 3.12 -26.62
C PRO A 5 2.34 1.95 -26.18
N ILE A 6 1.30 2.24 -25.39
CA ILE A 6 0.33 1.23 -24.92
C ILE A 6 -0.33 0.57 -26.14
N LYS A 7 -0.15 -0.75 -26.27
CA LYS A 7 -0.68 -1.51 -27.41
C LYS A 7 -2.22 -1.60 -27.33
N PRO A 8 -2.96 -1.21 -28.38
CA PRO A 8 -4.42 -1.31 -28.39
C PRO A 8 -4.88 -2.76 -28.40
N THR A 9 -5.92 -3.05 -27.61
CA THR A 9 -6.59 -4.36 -27.56
C THR A 9 -8.10 -4.18 -27.50
N ILE A 10 -8.85 -5.14 -28.05
CA ILE A 10 -10.32 -5.14 -28.05
C ILE A 10 -10.83 -5.15 -26.60
N GLY A 11 -11.87 -4.35 -26.33
CA GLY A 11 -12.48 -4.23 -25.00
C GLY A 11 -11.85 -3.18 -24.09
N ARG A 12 -10.71 -2.59 -24.47
CA ARG A 12 -10.13 -1.44 -23.75
C ARG A 12 -10.92 -0.16 -24.04
N ARG A 13 -10.96 0.74 -23.06
CA ARG A 13 -11.61 2.05 -23.19
C ARG A 13 -10.60 3.14 -23.49
N VAL A 14 -10.98 4.12 -24.29
CA VAL A 14 -10.20 5.31 -24.65
C VAL A 14 -11.10 6.54 -24.60
N TRP A 15 -10.49 7.72 -24.61
CA TRP A 15 -11.19 8.98 -24.83
C TRP A 15 -11.22 9.29 -26.31
N PHE A 16 -12.40 9.58 -26.85
CA PHE A 16 -12.60 10.01 -28.23
C PHE A 16 -12.81 11.52 -28.29
N ARG A 17 -12.11 12.19 -29.18
CA ARG A 17 -12.26 13.62 -29.47
C ARG A 17 -12.71 13.77 -30.92
N PRO A 18 -13.99 14.12 -31.15
CA PRO A 18 -14.47 14.39 -32.50
C PRO A 18 -13.85 15.68 -33.04
N SER A 19 -13.65 15.74 -34.35
CA SER A 19 -13.33 16.98 -35.06
C SER A 19 -14.60 17.74 -35.45
N ALA A 20 -14.47 19.02 -35.82
CA ALA A 20 -15.60 19.82 -36.29
C ALA A 20 -16.21 19.20 -37.56
N GLN A 21 -15.37 18.82 -38.53
CA GLN A 21 -15.81 18.12 -39.73
C GLN A 21 -16.50 16.79 -39.42
N PHE A 22 -16.05 16.04 -38.41
CA PHE A 22 -16.73 14.80 -38.02
C PHE A 22 -18.14 15.06 -37.52
N LEU A 23 -18.34 16.08 -36.68
CA LEU A 23 -19.64 16.45 -36.15
C LEU A 23 -20.59 16.96 -37.25
N GLU A 24 -20.09 17.77 -38.18
CA GLU A 24 -20.87 18.23 -39.35
C GLU A 24 -21.38 17.07 -40.20
N ARG A 25 -20.55 16.04 -40.39
CA ARG A 25 -20.92 14.85 -41.18
C ARG A 25 -21.81 13.86 -40.40
N ASN A 26 -21.82 13.95 -39.07
CA ASN A 26 -22.53 13.03 -38.18
C ASN A 26 -23.45 13.81 -37.22
N PRO A 27 -24.53 14.44 -37.72
CA PRO A 27 -25.40 15.32 -36.92
C PRO A 27 -26.15 14.60 -35.79
N THR A 28 -26.15 13.27 -35.78
CA THR A 28 -26.72 12.45 -34.70
C THR A 28 -25.85 12.38 -33.45
N VAL A 29 -24.55 12.69 -33.58
CA VAL A 29 -23.59 12.70 -32.47
C VAL A 29 -23.74 14.00 -31.70
N THR A 30 -24.09 13.90 -30.42
CA THR A 30 -24.30 15.09 -29.59
C THR A 30 -23.07 15.39 -28.71
N GLN A 31 -22.42 16.52 -28.96
CA GLN A 31 -21.37 17.06 -28.09
C GLN A 31 -21.89 18.28 -27.32
N LEU A 32 -21.96 18.16 -25.99
CA LEU A 32 -22.39 19.26 -25.11
C LEU A 32 -21.28 20.29 -24.80
N GLY A 33 -20.01 19.91 -24.93
CA GLY A 33 -18.87 20.79 -24.64
C GLY A 33 -17.58 20.29 -25.32
N PRO A 34 -16.77 21.18 -25.92
CA PRO A 34 -15.62 20.77 -26.75
C PRO A 34 -14.42 20.25 -25.95
N LEU A 35 -14.29 20.66 -24.68
CA LEU A 35 -13.16 20.26 -23.82
C LEU A 35 -13.30 18.84 -23.28
N GLN A 36 -14.53 18.39 -23.04
CA GLN A 36 -14.81 17.07 -22.50
C GLN A 36 -14.75 16.02 -23.63
N PRO A 37 -13.90 14.98 -23.51
CA PRO A 37 -13.89 13.89 -24.47
C PRO A 37 -15.08 12.96 -24.27
N MET A 38 -15.46 12.27 -25.34
CA MET A 38 -16.44 11.19 -25.31
C MET A 38 -15.80 9.89 -24.84
N ASP A 39 -16.56 9.05 -24.18
CA ASP A 39 -16.12 7.71 -23.83
C ASP A 39 -16.19 6.79 -25.05
N ALA A 40 -15.19 5.93 -25.22
CA ALA A 40 -15.19 4.99 -26.33
C ALA A 40 -14.56 3.65 -25.97
N GLY A 41 -15.17 2.55 -26.42
CA GLY A 41 -14.60 1.20 -26.36
C GLY A 41 -13.95 0.81 -27.67
N ILE A 42 -12.75 0.21 -27.62
CA ILE A 42 -12.10 -0.38 -28.79
C ILE A 42 -12.82 -1.66 -29.17
N VAL A 43 -13.42 -1.69 -30.36
CA VAL A 43 -14.14 -2.85 -30.89
C VAL A 43 -13.36 -3.62 -31.94
N TYR A 44 -12.36 -2.98 -32.57
CA TYR A 44 -11.47 -3.60 -33.54
C TYR A 44 -10.13 -2.87 -33.58
N VAL A 45 -9.04 -3.59 -33.83
CA VAL A 45 -7.68 -3.04 -33.94
C VAL A 45 -7.16 -3.33 -35.35
N HIS A 46 -6.86 -2.28 -36.11
CA HIS A 46 -6.22 -2.43 -37.43
C HIS A 46 -4.71 -2.63 -37.26
N HIS A 47 -4.09 -1.79 -36.44
CA HIS A 47 -2.69 -1.84 -36.02
C HIS A 47 -2.50 -0.92 -34.80
N ASP A 48 -1.26 -0.78 -34.30
CA ASP A 48 -0.96 -0.12 -33.02
C ASP A 48 -1.37 1.37 -32.93
N HIS A 49 -1.71 2.00 -34.05
CA HIS A 49 -2.08 3.42 -34.13
C HIS A 49 -3.48 3.66 -34.73
N MET A 50 -4.26 2.62 -35.00
CA MET A 50 -5.58 2.78 -35.61
C MET A 50 -6.58 1.71 -35.16
N VAL A 51 -7.75 2.18 -34.71
CA VAL A 51 -8.78 1.34 -34.09
C VAL A 51 -10.18 1.72 -34.58
N ASN A 52 -11.14 0.80 -34.47
CA ASN A 52 -12.55 1.15 -34.55
C ASN A 52 -13.11 1.27 -33.14
N LEU A 53 -14.01 2.23 -32.95
CA LEU A 53 -14.56 2.60 -31.65
C LEU A 53 -16.09 2.44 -31.61
N ALA A 54 -16.59 1.95 -30.49
CA ALA A 54 -17.96 2.20 -30.05
C ALA A 54 -17.94 3.43 -29.13
N VAL A 55 -18.34 4.58 -29.66
CA VAL A 55 -18.30 5.88 -28.98
C VAL A 55 -19.64 6.15 -28.30
N CYS A 56 -19.62 6.46 -27.02
CA CYS A 56 -20.76 6.98 -26.28
C CYS A 56 -20.71 8.51 -26.27
N ASP A 57 -21.69 9.16 -26.91
CA ASP A 57 -21.77 10.62 -26.95
C ASP A 57 -22.21 11.22 -25.59
N HIS A 58 -22.26 12.55 -25.49
CA HIS A 58 -22.52 13.22 -24.21
C HIS A 58 -23.97 13.06 -23.70
N VAL A 59 -24.86 12.46 -24.48
CA VAL A 59 -26.23 12.14 -24.08
C VAL A 59 -26.46 10.63 -23.94
N GLY A 60 -25.41 9.82 -24.06
CA GLY A 60 -25.45 8.37 -23.83
C GLY A 60 -25.77 7.52 -25.06
N ARG A 61 -25.80 8.09 -26.27
CA ARG A 61 -26.02 7.32 -27.50
C ARG A 61 -24.71 6.70 -27.97
N THR A 62 -24.78 5.46 -28.43
CA THR A 62 -23.64 4.74 -28.97
C THR A 62 -23.55 4.90 -30.49
N HIS A 63 -22.38 5.30 -30.97
CA HIS A 63 -22.06 5.49 -32.39
C HIS A 63 -20.83 4.67 -32.74
N MET A 64 -20.88 3.95 -33.86
CA MET A 64 -19.74 3.17 -34.33
C MET A 64 -18.87 4.03 -35.24
N VAL A 65 -17.63 4.27 -34.82
CA VAL A 65 -16.69 5.15 -35.52
C VAL A 65 -15.49 4.32 -35.98
N PRO A 66 -15.39 3.98 -37.28
CA PRO A 66 -14.26 3.22 -37.80
C PRO A 66 -13.03 4.10 -38.04
N SER A 67 -11.86 3.46 -38.10
CA SER A 67 -10.59 4.03 -38.54
C SER A 67 -10.18 5.31 -37.79
N VAL A 68 -10.23 5.25 -36.46
CA VAL A 68 -9.85 6.36 -35.57
C VAL A 68 -8.36 6.24 -35.21
N PRO A 69 -7.55 7.29 -35.45
CA PRO A 69 -6.16 7.34 -34.99
C PRO A 69 -6.06 7.33 -33.47
N LEU A 70 -5.13 6.53 -32.93
CA LEU A 70 -4.82 6.46 -31.50
C LEU A 70 -3.54 7.25 -31.21
N LEU A 71 -3.66 8.31 -30.41
CA LEU A 71 -2.56 9.18 -30.01
C LEU A 71 -1.59 8.45 -29.09
N ALA A 72 -0.44 8.07 -29.63
CA ALA A 72 0.66 7.40 -28.94
C ALA A 72 1.70 8.39 -28.37
N GLY A 73 1.25 9.51 -27.78
CA GLY A 73 2.10 10.46 -27.05
C GLY A 73 3.14 11.25 -27.87
N GLN A 74 3.32 10.99 -29.17
CA GLN A 74 4.28 11.71 -30.04
C GLN A 74 3.74 12.06 -31.44
N TRP A 75 2.44 11.89 -31.68
CA TRP A 75 1.81 12.33 -32.93
C TRP A 75 0.82 13.45 -32.62
N GLU A 76 1.19 14.68 -32.98
CA GLU A 76 0.26 15.79 -33.08
C GLU A 76 -0.26 15.84 -34.52
N PRO A 77 -1.59 15.90 -34.75
CA PRO A 77 -2.13 16.06 -36.10
C PRO A 77 -1.56 17.34 -36.73
N SER A 78 -1.02 17.24 -37.95
CA SER A 78 -0.42 18.37 -38.66
C SER A 78 -1.43 19.43 -39.11
N ASP A 79 -2.72 19.08 -39.18
CA ASP A 79 -3.81 19.99 -39.53
C ASP A 79 -4.91 19.94 -38.46
N GLY A 80 -5.47 21.11 -38.15
CA GLY A 80 -6.29 21.36 -36.96
C GLY A 80 -7.69 20.75 -36.90
N ASP A 81 -8.03 19.71 -37.68
CA ASP A 81 -9.39 19.15 -37.69
C ASP A 81 -9.49 17.63 -37.94
N TYR A 82 -8.68 16.84 -37.23
CA TYR A 82 -8.79 15.37 -37.24
C TYR A 82 -9.44 14.81 -35.97
N MET A 83 -10.36 13.86 -36.14
CA MET A 83 -10.90 13.10 -35.02
C MET A 83 -9.84 12.13 -34.52
N VAL A 84 -9.67 12.04 -33.20
CA VAL A 84 -8.60 11.24 -32.58
C VAL A 84 -9.11 10.55 -31.34
N CYS A 85 -8.40 9.51 -30.91
CA CYS A 85 -8.60 8.93 -29.59
C CYS A 85 -7.30 8.88 -28.80
N GLU A 86 -7.41 8.93 -27.47
CA GLU A 86 -6.28 8.90 -26.55
C GLU A 86 -6.55 7.98 -25.37
N TRP A 87 -5.50 7.39 -24.81
CA TRP A 87 -5.60 6.59 -23.60
C TRP A 87 -6.06 7.43 -22.41
N MET A 88 -6.96 6.86 -21.58
CA MET A 88 -7.40 7.53 -20.35
C MET A 88 -6.21 7.71 -19.38
N PRO A 89 -6.14 8.81 -18.60
CA PRO A 89 -5.03 9.07 -17.68
C PRO A 89 -4.74 7.91 -16.71
N TYR A 90 -5.78 7.23 -16.23
CA TYR A 90 -5.65 6.06 -15.35
C TYR A 90 -4.91 4.90 -16.05
N GLN A 91 -5.20 4.64 -17.33
CA GLN A 91 -4.56 3.57 -18.09
C GLN A 91 -3.10 3.90 -18.42
N LYS A 92 -2.80 5.18 -18.71
CA LYS A 92 -1.42 5.67 -18.81
C LYS A 92 -0.65 5.43 -17.51
N GLY A 93 -1.28 5.69 -16.37
CA GLY A 93 -0.71 5.43 -15.04
C GLY A 93 -0.51 3.94 -14.71
N GLN A 94 -1.41 3.06 -15.15
CA GLN A 94 -1.28 1.60 -14.98
C GLN A 94 -0.18 1.00 -15.89
N ALA A 95 -0.06 1.48 -17.13
CA ALA A 95 1.02 1.08 -18.04
C ALA A 95 2.39 1.53 -17.52
N ALA A 96 2.50 2.76 -17.03
CA ALA A 96 3.73 3.25 -16.39
C ALA A 96 4.14 2.44 -15.15
N LYS A 97 3.16 1.88 -14.42
CA LYS A 97 3.43 0.95 -13.31
C LYS A 97 3.85 -0.46 -13.76
N THR A 98 3.41 -0.89 -14.95
CA THR A 98 3.74 -2.21 -15.52
C THR A 98 5.09 -2.20 -16.24
N GLU A 99 5.48 -1.08 -16.86
CA GLU A 99 6.84 -0.87 -17.39
C GLU A 99 7.90 -0.74 -16.28
N ALA A 100 7.47 -0.55 -15.03
CA ALA A 100 8.33 -0.50 -13.85
C ALA A 100 8.43 -1.86 -13.13
N ALA A 101 8.68 -2.93 -13.86
CA ALA A 101 9.14 -4.21 -13.31
C ALA A 101 10.17 -4.87 -14.24
N PRO A 102 11.17 -5.56 -13.69
CA PRO A 102 12.29 -5.02 -12.93
C PRO A 102 13.47 -4.72 -13.90
N GLY A 103 14.14 -3.58 -13.72
CA GLY A 103 15.49 -3.41 -14.26
C GLY A 103 16.39 -4.54 -13.78
N ALA A 104 17.51 -4.79 -14.49
CA ALA A 104 18.56 -5.69 -14.01
C ALA A 104 18.83 -5.42 -12.52
N ILE A 105 19.18 -6.45 -11.75
CA ILE A 105 19.62 -6.24 -10.37
C ILE A 105 20.81 -5.29 -10.43
N GLU A 106 20.56 -4.05 -10.06
CA GLU A 106 21.55 -2.99 -10.04
C GLU A 106 22.23 -3.00 -8.69
N PHE A 107 23.50 -2.59 -8.70
CA PHE A 107 24.30 -2.38 -7.51
C PHE A 107 24.69 -0.91 -7.50
N LYS A 108 24.35 -0.19 -6.43
CA LYS A 108 24.75 1.21 -6.25
C LYS A 108 25.34 1.42 -4.87
N SER A 109 26.55 1.96 -4.87
CA SER A 109 27.23 2.45 -3.66
C SER A 109 26.95 3.94 -3.48
N TYR A 110 26.69 4.35 -2.25
CA TYR A 110 26.50 5.75 -1.88
C TYR A 110 27.74 6.31 -1.16
N ALA A 111 27.84 7.64 -1.11
CA ALA A 111 28.99 8.34 -0.50
C ALA A 111 29.11 8.10 1.02
N ASP A 112 28.02 7.69 1.67
CA ASP A 112 27.97 7.33 3.10
C ASP A 112 28.44 5.88 3.38
N GLY A 113 28.87 5.15 2.34
CA GLY A 113 29.33 3.76 2.44
C GLY A 113 28.21 2.72 2.44
N THR A 114 26.95 3.13 2.34
CA THR A 114 25.82 2.20 2.18
C THR A 114 25.72 1.71 0.73
N VAL A 115 25.12 0.54 0.56
CA VAL A 115 24.90 -0.09 -0.74
C VAL A 115 23.43 -0.43 -0.90
N ALA A 116 22.86 -0.11 -2.06
CA ALA A 116 21.55 -0.60 -2.47
C ALA A 116 21.73 -1.65 -3.55
N THR A 117 20.99 -2.75 -3.40
CA THR A 117 20.86 -3.80 -4.39
C THR A 117 19.40 -4.06 -4.64
N GLY A 118 19.01 -4.00 -5.90
CA GLY A 118 17.61 -4.20 -6.25
C GLY A 118 17.35 -3.94 -7.72
N PRO A 119 16.14 -4.26 -8.17
CA PRO A 119 15.77 -3.97 -9.54
C PRO A 119 15.74 -2.46 -9.79
N GLY A 120 16.37 -2.03 -10.89
CA GLY A 120 16.52 -0.62 -11.21
C GLY A 120 15.19 0.16 -11.37
N PRO A 121 15.24 1.51 -11.41
CA PRO A 121 16.39 2.35 -11.08
C PRO A 121 16.53 2.55 -9.57
N LEU A 122 17.74 2.32 -9.04
CA LEU A 122 18.02 2.52 -7.63
C LEU A 122 17.96 4.01 -7.25
N PRO A 123 17.51 4.35 -6.02
CA PRO A 123 17.31 5.73 -5.62
C PRO A 123 18.58 6.58 -5.75
N GLU A 124 18.41 7.85 -6.14
CA GLU A 124 19.54 8.78 -6.29
C GLU A 124 20.27 9.02 -4.97
N ALA A 125 19.49 9.14 -3.90
CA ALA A 125 19.91 9.34 -2.53
C ALA A 125 19.95 8.02 -1.74
N SER A 126 20.86 7.89 -0.78
CA SER A 126 21.03 6.71 0.06
C SER A 126 19.82 6.50 0.99
N PRO A 127 19.63 5.29 1.56
CA PRO A 127 18.61 5.07 2.60
C PRO A 127 18.76 6.02 3.82
N ALA A 128 19.98 6.48 4.11
CA ALA A 128 20.23 7.47 5.15
C ALA A 128 19.78 8.87 4.72
N GLU A 129 19.98 9.24 3.45
CA GLU A 129 19.53 10.50 2.86
C GLU A 129 18.01 10.53 2.60
N GLN A 130 17.38 9.37 2.37
CA GLN A 130 15.93 9.20 2.24
C GLN A 130 15.21 8.98 3.56
N SER A 131 15.94 8.99 4.67
CA SER A 131 15.33 8.87 5.98
C SER A 131 14.50 10.11 6.26
N ILE A 132 13.18 10.00 6.04
CA ILE A 132 12.17 10.98 6.44
C ILE A 132 12.40 11.40 7.92
N GLU A 133 12.89 10.46 8.73
CA GLU A 133 13.31 10.69 10.11
C GLU A 133 14.47 11.69 10.23
N ALA A 134 15.51 11.57 9.40
CA ALA A 134 16.62 12.54 9.36
C ALA A 134 16.17 13.93 8.92
N GLU A 135 15.25 14.03 7.95
CA GLU A 135 14.67 15.30 7.51
C GLU A 135 13.77 15.94 8.59
N ILE A 136 13.01 15.14 9.33
CA ILE A 136 12.17 15.61 10.46
C ILE A 136 13.05 16.13 11.60
N GLN A 137 14.14 15.43 11.93
CA GLN A 137 15.12 15.87 12.93
C GLN A 137 15.84 17.14 12.47
N ALA A 138 16.26 17.22 11.20
CA ALA A 138 16.88 18.41 10.61
C ALA A 138 15.95 19.64 10.62
N LYS A 139 14.62 19.41 10.53
CA LYS A 139 13.59 20.44 10.65
C LYS A 139 13.18 20.77 12.09
N GLY A 140 13.87 20.23 13.11
CA GLY A 140 13.65 20.54 14.51
C GLY A 140 12.31 20.04 15.08
N LYS A 141 11.66 19.07 14.42
CA LYS A 141 10.38 18.52 14.87
C LYS A 141 10.63 17.41 15.90
N THR A 142 10.75 17.81 17.17
CA THR A 142 11.09 16.93 18.31
C THR A 142 9.90 16.33 19.04
N ALA A 143 8.67 16.61 18.59
CA ALA A 143 7.47 16.02 19.19
C ALA A 143 7.47 14.48 19.07
N ALA A 144 6.94 13.81 20.11
CA ALA A 144 6.85 12.36 20.16
C ALA A 144 6.11 11.80 18.93
N ARG A 145 6.69 10.78 18.28
CA ARG A 145 6.14 10.12 17.10
C ARG A 145 6.45 8.63 17.12
N VAL A 146 5.67 7.87 16.37
CA VAL A 146 5.96 6.46 16.08
C VAL A 146 7.13 6.40 15.10
N THR A 147 8.08 5.50 15.33
CA THR A 147 9.22 5.25 14.46
C THR A 147 9.08 3.89 13.76
N PRO A 148 9.83 3.65 12.66
CA PRO A 148 9.91 2.32 12.05
C PRO A 148 10.34 1.23 13.04
N ASP A 149 11.26 1.55 13.96
CA ASP A 149 11.74 0.64 15.01
C ASP A 149 10.62 0.26 16.00
N ASP A 150 9.75 1.21 16.34
CA ASP A 150 8.60 0.93 17.21
C ASP A 150 7.66 -0.10 16.58
N ILE A 151 7.47 -0.02 15.26
CA ILE A 151 6.67 -1.00 14.51
C ILE A 151 7.35 -2.37 14.50
N GLN A 152 8.65 -2.43 14.21
CA GLN A 152 9.37 -3.70 14.20
C GLN A 152 9.34 -4.38 15.57
N ARG A 153 9.50 -3.60 16.65
CA ARG A 153 9.40 -4.12 18.02
C ARG A 153 8.00 -4.60 18.37
N GLU A 154 6.96 -4.07 17.73
CA GLU A 154 5.58 -4.46 18.01
C GLU A 154 5.20 -5.82 17.41
N ILE A 155 5.85 -6.21 16.30
CA ILE A 155 5.61 -7.48 15.62
C ILE A 155 6.36 -8.59 16.36
N VAL A 156 5.64 -9.64 16.79
CA VAL A 156 6.22 -10.80 17.48
C VAL A 156 6.22 -12.07 16.65
N GLU A 157 5.44 -12.12 15.57
CA GLU A 157 5.36 -13.28 14.68
C GLU A 157 4.91 -12.84 13.29
N GLU A 158 5.47 -13.49 12.26
CA GLU A 158 5.10 -13.29 10.86
C GLU A 158 4.78 -14.64 10.22
N THR A 159 3.60 -14.76 9.62
CA THR A 159 3.17 -15.97 8.91
C THR A 159 2.75 -15.61 7.49
N TYR A 160 3.15 -16.44 6.52
CA TYR A 160 2.82 -16.25 5.12
C TYR A 160 2.12 -17.48 4.57
N PHE A 161 1.10 -17.26 3.74
CA PHE A 161 0.44 -18.31 2.99
C PHE A 161 -0.29 -17.74 1.77
N THR A 162 -0.60 -18.57 0.79
CA THR A 162 -1.46 -18.21 -0.34
C THR A 162 -2.93 -18.48 -0.03
N ALA A 163 -3.87 -17.84 -0.72
CA ALA A 163 -5.30 -18.18 -0.54
C ALA A 163 -5.60 -19.64 -0.88
N ALA A 164 -4.84 -20.26 -1.79
CA ALA A 164 -4.92 -21.69 -2.08
C ALA A 164 -4.55 -22.52 -0.85
N GLU A 165 -3.44 -22.24 -0.18
CA GLU A 165 -3.02 -22.90 1.06
C GLU A 165 -4.06 -22.68 2.19
N GLY A 166 -4.61 -21.48 2.28
CA GLY A 166 -5.70 -21.16 3.22
C GLY A 166 -6.97 -21.98 2.96
N ARG A 167 -7.38 -22.13 1.69
CA ARG A 167 -8.51 -22.99 1.31
C ARG A 167 -8.21 -24.45 1.58
N HIS A 168 -7.01 -24.91 1.26
CA HIS A 168 -6.59 -26.28 1.51
C HIS A 168 -6.73 -26.59 3.01
N GLY A 169 -6.21 -25.74 3.89
CA GLY A 169 -6.37 -25.86 5.34
C GLY A 169 -7.83 -25.84 5.82
N HIS A 170 -8.71 -25.07 5.18
CA HIS A 170 -10.15 -25.08 5.46
C HIS A 170 -10.80 -26.40 5.02
N SER A 171 -10.48 -26.88 3.83
CA SER A 171 -11.07 -28.08 3.22
C SER A 171 -10.65 -29.34 3.96
N HIS A 172 -9.41 -29.41 4.45
CA HIS A 172 -8.92 -30.51 5.30
C HIS A 172 -9.77 -30.73 6.56
N LYS A 173 -10.25 -29.66 7.18
CA LYS A 173 -11.11 -29.77 8.38
C LYS A 173 -12.49 -30.36 8.08
N ASN A 174 -12.98 -30.19 6.85
CA ASN A 174 -14.37 -30.50 6.47
C ASN A 174 -14.51 -31.73 5.57
N HIS A 175 -13.48 -32.06 4.78
CA HIS A 175 -13.56 -33.05 3.69
C HIS A 175 -12.40 -34.07 3.66
N GLY A 176 -11.42 -33.99 4.57
CA GLY A 176 -10.26 -34.90 4.59
C GLY A 176 -9.18 -34.55 3.56
N PHE A 177 -8.28 -35.49 3.27
CA PHE A 177 -7.06 -35.28 2.46
C PHE A 177 -7.28 -35.19 0.94
N ASP A 178 -8.52 -35.17 0.46
CA ASP A 178 -8.86 -35.43 -0.95
C ASP A 178 -8.99 -34.16 -1.83
N TYR A 179 -8.39 -33.04 -1.39
CA TYR A 179 -8.52 -31.76 -2.08
C TYR A 179 -7.23 -31.35 -2.79
N ASP A 180 -7.22 -31.48 -4.12
CA ASP A 180 -6.14 -31.01 -4.99
C ASP A 180 -6.51 -29.64 -5.59
N GLU A 181 -5.73 -28.62 -5.27
CA GLU A 181 -5.96 -27.29 -5.83
C GLU A 181 -5.32 -27.21 -7.22
N PRO A 182 -6.06 -26.83 -8.28
CA PRO A 182 -5.48 -26.71 -9.61
C PRO A 182 -4.28 -25.76 -9.63
N ALA A 183 -3.19 -26.15 -10.28
CA ALA A 183 -1.97 -25.35 -10.36
C ALA A 183 -2.21 -23.96 -11.00
N ASP A 184 -3.21 -23.84 -11.87
CA ASP A 184 -3.64 -22.62 -12.55
C ASP A 184 -4.66 -21.79 -11.76
N SER A 185 -4.99 -22.20 -10.53
CA SER A 185 -5.96 -21.51 -9.70
C SER A 185 -5.51 -20.07 -9.36
N PRO A 186 -6.36 -19.04 -9.57
CA PRO A 186 -6.02 -17.65 -9.29
C PRO A 186 -5.57 -17.37 -7.85
N LEU A 187 -5.85 -18.26 -6.89
CA LEU A 187 -5.47 -18.03 -5.50
C LEU A 187 -4.17 -18.68 -5.07
N ASN A 188 -3.48 -19.34 -6.00
CA ASN A 188 -2.03 -19.51 -5.91
C ASN A 188 -1.31 -18.15 -6.05
N LEU A 189 -1.95 -17.15 -6.67
CA LEU A 189 -1.36 -15.83 -6.94
C LEU A 189 -1.60 -14.79 -5.84
N LEU A 190 -2.44 -15.11 -4.86
CA LEU A 190 -2.82 -14.22 -3.78
C LEU A 190 -2.07 -14.62 -2.51
N THR A 191 -1.06 -13.81 -2.13
CA THR A 191 -0.24 -14.02 -0.94
C THR A 191 -0.76 -13.18 0.22
N PHE A 192 -0.89 -13.81 1.39
CA PHE A 192 -1.18 -13.16 2.66
C PHE A 192 0.08 -13.10 3.52
N CYS A 193 0.20 -12.00 4.26
CA CYS A 193 1.07 -11.85 5.41
C CYS A 193 0.19 -11.63 6.63
N VAL A 194 0.42 -12.38 7.70
CA VAL A 194 -0.25 -12.22 8.99
C VAL A 194 0.81 -11.89 10.03
N LEU A 195 0.72 -10.70 10.61
CA LEU A 195 1.59 -10.21 11.67
C LEU A 195 0.84 -10.31 12.99
N ARG A 196 1.40 -11.02 13.97
CA ARG A 196 0.90 -10.97 15.34
C ARG A 196 1.65 -9.89 16.10
N LEU A 197 0.92 -9.00 16.76
CA LEU A 197 1.46 -7.94 17.59
C LEU A 197 1.64 -8.42 19.03
N ARG A 198 2.46 -7.71 19.82
CA ARG A 198 2.71 -8.02 21.25
C ARG A 198 1.45 -8.14 22.09
N ASN A 199 0.41 -7.38 21.78
CA ASN A 199 -0.89 -7.43 22.48
C ASN A 199 -1.80 -8.59 22.03
N GLY A 200 -1.32 -9.48 21.15
CA GLY A 200 -2.10 -10.58 20.59
C GLY A 200 -3.01 -10.20 19.42
N PHE A 201 -3.09 -8.91 19.05
CA PHE A 201 -3.83 -8.48 17.86
C PHE A 201 -3.12 -8.94 16.59
N THR A 202 -3.89 -9.33 15.58
CA THR A 202 -3.36 -9.77 14.28
C THR A 202 -3.65 -8.73 13.21
N VAL A 203 -2.63 -8.37 12.43
CA VAL A 203 -2.74 -7.48 11.28
C VAL A 203 -2.40 -8.26 10.02
N THR A 204 -3.25 -8.18 9.00
CA THR A 204 -3.02 -8.84 7.72
C THR A 204 -2.57 -7.86 6.66
N GLY A 205 -1.86 -8.36 5.66
CA GLY A 205 -1.59 -7.65 4.41
C GLY A 205 -1.63 -8.62 3.25
N GLU A 206 -2.05 -8.11 2.09
CA GLU A 206 -2.38 -8.93 0.93
C GLU A 206 -1.59 -8.44 -0.28
N SER A 207 -1.12 -9.38 -1.10
CA SER A 207 -0.52 -9.11 -2.41
C SER A 207 -1.15 -10.01 -3.46
N ALA A 208 -1.84 -9.40 -4.42
CA ALA A 208 -2.53 -10.09 -5.51
C ALA A 208 -1.76 -9.87 -6.82
N CYS A 209 -1.23 -10.94 -7.43
CA CYS A 209 -0.63 -10.84 -8.75
C CYS A 209 -1.71 -10.94 -9.85
N ALA A 210 -1.65 -10.05 -10.83
CA ALA A 210 -2.65 -9.95 -11.89
C ALA A 210 -2.49 -10.99 -13.01
N SER A 211 -1.31 -11.60 -13.15
CA SER A 211 -1.00 -12.59 -14.18
C SER A 211 -0.11 -13.69 -13.60
N PRO A 212 -0.45 -14.98 -13.79
CA PRO A 212 0.36 -16.11 -13.33
C PRO A 212 1.81 -16.06 -13.84
N GLU A 213 2.01 -15.58 -15.07
CA GLU A 213 3.33 -15.50 -15.72
C GLU A 213 4.28 -14.54 -15.00
N ASN A 214 3.74 -13.56 -14.27
CA ASN A 214 4.50 -12.56 -13.52
C ASN A 214 4.53 -12.86 -12.01
N PHE A 215 4.11 -14.06 -11.60
CA PHE A 215 4.09 -14.41 -10.19
C PHE A 215 5.50 -14.69 -9.65
N ASP A 216 5.88 -13.95 -8.61
CA ASP A 216 7.06 -14.19 -7.81
C ASP A 216 6.67 -14.22 -6.33
N ALA A 217 6.87 -15.37 -5.68
CA ALA A 217 6.47 -15.59 -4.30
C ALA A 217 7.25 -14.71 -3.30
N ALA A 218 8.52 -14.39 -3.59
CA ALA A 218 9.33 -13.54 -2.72
C ALA A 218 8.87 -12.09 -2.80
N ILE A 219 8.57 -11.59 -4.01
CA ILE A 219 8.00 -10.25 -4.21
C ILE A 219 6.60 -10.16 -3.58
N GLY A 220 5.76 -11.19 -3.77
CA GLY A 220 4.43 -11.27 -3.17
C GLY A 220 4.47 -11.17 -1.64
N ARG A 221 5.36 -11.92 -0.98
CA ARG A 221 5.56 -11.87 0.48
C ARG A 221 6.02 -10.49 0.95
N ARG A 222 6.97 -9.88 0.24
CA ARG A 222 7.49 -8.54 0.57
C ARG A 222 6.37 -7.49 0.53
N ILE A 223 5.60 -7.44 -0.57
CA ILE A 223 4.48 -6.49 -0.72
C ILE A 223 3.39 -6.76 0.33
N ALA A 224 3.03 -8.03 0.57
CA ALA A 224 2.04 -8.38 1.59
C ALA A 224 2.47 -7.91 2.99
N ARG A 225 3.77 -8.03 3.32
CA ARG A 225 4.32 -7.52 4.58
C ARG A 225 4.29 -6.01 4.65
N GLU A 226 4.72 -5.32 3.61
CA GLU A 226 4.67 -3.85 3.53
C GLU A 226 3.24 -3.35 3.74
N ASN A 227 2.26 -3.96 3.09
CA ASN A 227 0.83 -3.64 3.26
C ASN A 227 0.32 -3.89 4.69
N ALA A 228 0.77 -4.94 5.35
CA ALA A 228 0.43 -5.20 6.76
C ALA A 228 1.05 -4.14 7.69
N VAL A 229 2.32 -3.80 7.47
CA VAL A 229 3.05 -2.76 8.22
C VAL A 229 2.38 -1.39 8.08
N GLN A 230 1.90 -1.02 6.88
CA GLN A 230 1.15 0.22 6.66
C GLN A 230 -0.09 0.34 7.55
N LYS A 231 -0.75 -0.78 7.88
CA LYS A 231 -1.91 -0.81 8.79
C LYS A 231 -1.51 -0.68 10.26
N ILE A 232 -0.26 -0.99 10.65
CA ILE A 232 0.24 -0.85 12.03
C ILE A 232 0.52 0.61 12.39
N TRP A 233 1.01 1.42 11.44
CA TRP A 233 1.27 2.85 11.63
C TRP A 233 0.14 3.62 12.33
N PRO A 234 -1.12 3.61 11.82
CA PRO A 234 -2.22 4.31 12.48
C PRO A 234 -2.56 3.71 13.85
N LEU A 235 -2.35 2.41 14.09
CA LEU A 235 -2.63 1.78 15.38
C LEU A 235 -1.65 2.25 16.46
N LEU A 236 -0.35 2.28 16.15
CA LEU A 236 0.65 2.83 17.06
C LEU A 236 0.50 4.34 17.22
N GLY A 237 0.12 5.06 16.16
CA GLY A 237 -0.18 6.48 16.23
C GLY A 237 -1.34 6.78 17.18
N PHE A 238 -2.39 5.98 17.13
CA PHE A 238 -3.51 6.06 18.07
C PHE A 238 -3.07 5.79 19.51
N ARG A 239 -2.31 4.71 19.77
CA ARG A 239 -1.77 4.41 21.12
C ARG A 239 -0.89 5.53 21.66
N LEU A 240 -0.06 6.12 20.81
CA LEU A 240 0.75 7.28 21.19
C LEU A 240 -0.15 8.48 21.55
N ARG A 241 -1.22 8.71 20.80
CA ARG A 241 -2.18 9.79 21.10
C ARG A 241 -2.88 9.59 22.43
N ASP A 242 -3.29 8.36 22.76
CA ASP A 242 -3.88 8.00 24.06
C ASP A 242 -2.93 8.33 25.21
N LYS A 243 -1.66 7.91 25.07
CA LYS A 243 -0.61 8.23 26.05
C LYS A 243 -0.44 9.74 26.22
N LEU A 244 -0.39 10.49 25.13
CA LEU A 244 -0.29 11.95 25.15
C LEU A 244 -1.56 12.64 25.70
N ALA A 245 -2.71 12.00 25.63
CA ALA A 245 -3.96 12.46 26.25
C ALA A 245 -4.08 12.06 27.73
N GLY A 246 -3.12 11.28 28.26
CA GLY A 246 -3.17 10.74 29.61
C GLY A 246 -4.27 9.69 29.81
N ILE A 247 -4.70 9.03 28.72
CA ILE A 247 -5.61 7.88 28.73
C ILE A 247 -4.75 6.64 29.00
N ASN A 248 -5.08 5.90 30.07
CA ASN A 248 -4.25 4.79 30.58
C ASN A 248 -2.82 5.20 30.95
N ASP A 249 -2.63 6.42 31.46
CA ASP A 249 -1.33 6.88 31.94
C ASP A 249 -0.93 6.10 33.21
N PRO A 250 0.12 5.28 33.15
CA PRO A 250 0.54 4.49 34.31
C PRO A 250 1.00 5.37 35.47
N SER A 251 1.46 6.60 35.21
CA SER A 251 1.85 7.53 36.29
C SER A 251 0.66 7.96 37.16
N LYS A 252 -0.56 7.97 36.62
CA LYS A 252 -1.78 8.21 37.41
C LYS A 252 -2.07 7.02 38.32
N ALA A 253 -1.83 5.82 37.85
CA ALA A 253 -2.03 4.62 38.65
C ALA A 253 -0.89 4.44 39.67
N GLU A 254 0.34 4.86 39.37
CA GLU A 254 1.43 5.01 40.34
C GLU A 254 1.09 6.07 41.41
N GLN A 255 0.55 7.22 41.03
CA GLN A 255 0.07 8.24 41.99
C GLN A 255 -1.04 7.71 42.89
N VAL A 256 -2.06 7.06 42.31
CA VAL A 256 -3.14 6.43 43.08
C VAL A 256 -2.56 5.34 43.99
N LEU A 257 -1.58 4.59 43.51
CA LEU A 257 -0.92 3.56 44.29
C LEU A 257 -0.12 4.14 45.45
N GLU A 258 0.66 5.20 45.23
CA GLU A 258 1.40 5.92 46.26
C GLU A 258 0.45 6.51 47.32
N GLU A 259 -0.68 7.07 46.89
CA GLU A 259 -1.70 7.62 47.77
C GLU A 259 -2.37 6.51 48.60
N VAL A 260 -2.71 5.38 47.97
CA VAL A 260 -3.19 4.17 48.65
C VAL A 260 -2.13 3.63 49.62
N LEU A 261 -0.86 3.56 49.23
CA LEU A 261 0.25 3.10 50.08
C LEU A 261 0.47 4.02 51.27
N SER A 262 0.37 5.33 51.10
CA SER A 262 0.44 6.32 52.18
C SER A 262 -0.68 6.10 53.20
N VAL A 263 -1.91 5.87 52.72
CA VAL A 263 -3.06 5.52 53.58
C VAL A 263 -2.82 4.19 54.28
N VAL A 264 -2.38 3.16 53.56
CA VAL A 264 -2.19 1.81 54.12
C VAL A 264 -1.01 1.78 55.11
N GLN A 265 0.09 2.50 54.85
CA GLN A 265 1.23 2.66 55.78
C GLN A 265 0.85 3.38 57.07
N HIS A 266 -0.12 4.29 57.02
CA HIS A 266 -0.68 4.90 58.25
C HIS A 266 -1.37 3.87 59.16
N PHE A 267 -1.85 2.75 58.59
CA PHE A 267 -2.55 1.68 59.31
C PHE A 267 -1.75 0.36 59.43
N LEU A 268 -0.56 0.25 58.83
CA LEU A 268 0.28 -0.95 58.87
C LEU A 268 1.44 -0.83 59.87
N PRO A 269 1.88 -1.94 60.50
CA PRO A 269 3.03 -1.94 61.40
C PRO A 269 4.36 -1.60 60.69
N PRO A 270 5.39 -1.15 61.43
CA PRO A 270 6.61 -0.50 60.89
C PRO A 270 7.58 -1.39 60.11
N ASP A 271 7.27 -2.68 59.93
CA ASP A 271 8.16 -3.69 59.37
C ASP A 271 8.26 -3.50 57.84
N GLY A 272 9.07 -2.53 57.40
CA GLY A 272 9.14 -1.97 56.03
C GLY A 272 9.50 -2.93 54.87
N GLY A 273 9.63 -4.24 55.11
CA GLY A 273 9.86 -5.24 54.07
C GLY A 273 8.62 -5.54 53.21
N THR A 274 7.43 -5.55 53.81
CA THR A 274 6.16 -5.85 53.11
C THR A 274 5.74 -4.75 52.14
N VAL A 275 6.14 -3.51 52.40
CA VAL A 275 5.85 -2.34 51.56
C VAL A 275 6.57 -2.41 50.22
N HIS A 276 7.87 -2.71 50.23
CA HIS A 276 8.67 -2.75 49.00
C HIS A 276 8.25 -3.91 48.10
N GLU A 277 7.98 -5.09 48.67
CA GLU A 277 7.45 -6.24 47.91
C GLU A 277 6.06 -5.98 47.31
N ALA A 278 5.19 -5.26 48.02
CA ALA A 278 3.89 -4.86 47.48
C ALA A 278 4.02 -3.86 46.32
N MET A 279 4.99 -2.95 46.40
CA MET A 279 5.22 -1.89 45.40
C MET A 279 5.69 -2.46 44.06
N ASP A 280 6.68 -3.35 44.06
CA ASP A 280 7.17 -4.04 42.85
C ASP A 280 6.06 -4.85 42.17
N LYS A 281 5.19 -5.48 42.97
CA LYS A 281 4.11 -6.34 42.48
C LYS A 281 3.00 -5.54 41.80
N ILE A 282 2.74 -4.30 42.22
CA ILE A 282 1.65 -3.49 41.69
C ILE A 282 2.11 -2.65 40.48
N ILE A 283 3.35 -2.17 40.46
CA ILE A 283 3.94 -1.55 39.25
C ILE A 283 3.88 -2.54 38.07
N GLY A 284 4.21 -3.81 38.30
CA GLY A 284 4.10 -4.87 37.28
C GLY A 284 2.66 -5.20 36.82
N LEU A 285 1.63 -4.80 37.57
CA LEU A 285 0.22 -4.98 37.20
C LEU A 285 -0.34 -3.80 36.39
N VAL A 286 0.16 -2.60 36.64
CA VAL A 286 -0.32 -1.33 36.07
C VAL A 286 0.39 -0.99 34.76
N ASP A 287 1.72 -1.14 34.73
CA ASP A 287 2.53 -0.97 33.54
C ASP A 287 3.38 -2.22 33.32
N PRO A 288 2.84 -3.26 32.66
CA PRO A 288 3.65 -4.41 32.29
C PRO A 288 4.78 -4.04 31.29
N TRP A 289 4.87 -2.78 30.83
CA TRP A 289 5.85 -2.35 29.84
C TRP A 289 6.27 -0.87 29.95
N PRO A 290 7.18 -0.50 30.87
CA PRO A 290 7.71 0.84 30.93
C PRO A 290 8.51 1.13 29.65
N LEU A 291 8.00 2.05 28.83
CA LEU A 291 8.64 2.51 27.58
C LEU A 291 9.97 3.24 27.80
N SER A 292 10.36 3.49 29.05
CA SER A 292 11.71 3.86 29.45
C SER A 292 12.35 2.69 30.17
N SER A 293 13.27 1.98 29.52
CA SER A 293 14.29 1.25 30.24
C SER A 293 15.09 2.24 31.08
N ARG A 294 14.80 2.37 32.39
CA ARG A 294 15.77 2.93 33.34
C ARG A 294 16.98 1.98 33.33
N PRO A 295 18.20 2.45 33.05
CA PRO A 295 19.36 1.59 33.19
C PRO A 295 19.45 1.13 34.64
N ALA A 296 19.60 -0.18 34.84
CA ALA A 296 19.83 -0.74 36.16
C ALA A 296 21.19 -0.26 36.67
N GLY A 297 21.16 0.61 37.68
CA GLY A 297 22.35 1.06 38.41
C GLY A 297 22.83 2.47 38.05
N ALA A 298 22.34 3.46 38.80
CA ALA A 298 23.05 4.68 39.20
C ALA A 298 22.44 5.19 40.51
#